data_AF-A0A5E4KXD5-F1
#
_entry.id   AF-A0A5E4KXD5-F1
#
_cell.length_a   1.000
_cell.length_b   1.000
_cell.length_c   1.000
_cell.angle_alpha   90.00
_cell.angle_beta   90.00
_cell.angle_gamma   90.00
#
_symmetry.space_group_name_H-M   'P 1'
#
loop_
_entity.id
_entity.type
_entity.pdbx_description
1 polymer ?
#
loop_
_entity_poly.entity_id
_entity_poly.type
_entity_poly.pdbx_seq_one_letter_code
_entity_poly.pdbx_strand_id
1 'polypeptide(L)'
;MAFIWDPITAVNLVLSVIILVLGYLGYKKSKENVSLYVGIAFGLFGVSHLATLLGFAQSLVSVLITIRTLAYLIVIFAVYKIAFKR
;
A
#
# COMPACT_ATOMS: atom_id res chain seq x y z
N MET A 1 -12.68 10.16 19.93
CA MET A 1 -12.07 9.31 18.89
C MET A 1 -12.04 7.88 19.43
N ALA A 2 -12.83 6.98 18.85
CA ALA A 2 -12.82 5.58 19.23
C ALA A 2 -11.90 4.83 18.26
N PHE A 3 -10.86 4.19 18.79
CA PHE A 3 -10.04 3.28 18.00
C PHE A 3 -10.91 2.09 17.59
N ILE A 4 -11.04 1.86 16.29
CA ILE A 4 -11.86 0.77 15.76
C ILE A 4 -10.93 -0.43 15.62
N TRP A 5 -11.01 -1.35 16.59
CA TRP A 5 -10.27 -2.61 16.55
C TRP A 5 -10.88 -3.53 15.48
N ASP A 6 -10.35 -3.44 14.27
CA ASP A 6 -10.62 -4.37 13.18
C ASP A 6 -9.38 -5.25 12.95
N PRO A 7 -9.41 -6.54 13.35
CA PRO A 7 -8.32 -7.49 13.14
C PRO A 7 -7.88 -7.60 11.68
N ILE A 8 -8.82 -7.46 10.73
CA ILE A 8 -8.53 -7.56 9.29
C ILE A 8 -7.66 -6.37 8.86
N THR A 9 -8.07 -5.16 9.26
CA THR A 9 -7.33 -3.93 8.96
C THR A 9 -5.94 -3.94 9.62
N ALA A 10 -5.83 -4.46 10.85
CA ALA A 10 -4.55 -4.57 11.56
C ALA A 10 -3.57 -5.54 10.85
N VAL A 11 -4.05 -6.71 10.42
CA VAL A 11 -3.20 -7.66 9.67
C VAL A 11 -2.78 -7.07 8.33
N ASN A 12 -3.71 -6.44 7.60
CA ASN A 12 -3.40 -5.78 6.32
C ASN A 12 -2.38 -4.65 6.48
N LEU A 13 -2.44 -3.91 7.59
CA LEU A 13 -1.44 -2.89 7.92
C LEU A 13 -0.05 -3.51 8.11
N VAL A 14 0.06 -4.57 8.91
CA VAL A 14 1.34 -5.26 9.14
C VAL A 14 1.92 -5.79 7.84
N LEU A 15 1.10 -6.46 7.02
CA LEU A 15 1.51 -6.95 5.71
C LEU A 15 1.94 -5.81 4.77
N SER A 16 1.21 -4.69 4.77
CA SER A 16 1.54 -3.52 3.96
C SER A 16 2.90 -2.92 4.37
N VAL A 17 3.21 -2.88 5.66
CA VAL A 17 4.51 -2.41 6.17
C VAL A 17 5.63 -3.39 5.79
N ILE A 18 5.41 -4.69 5.91
CA ILE A 18 6.39 -5.70 5.49
C ILE A 18 6.70 -5.56 4.00
N ILE A 19 5.67 -5.43 3.16
CA ILE A 19 5.84 -5.29 1.71
C ILE A 19 6.48 -3.95 1.34
N LEU A 20 6.17 -2.86 2.05
CA LEU A 20 6.86 -1.57 1.90
C LEU A 20 8.37 -1.73 2.15
N VAL A 21 8.75 -2.37 3.26
CA VAL A 21 10.16 -2.62 3.61
C VAL A 21 10.83 -3.52 2.59
N LEU A 22 10.17 -4.60 2.18
CA LEU A 22 10.71 -5.51 1.16
C LEU A 22 10.84 -4.84 -0.21
N GLY A 23 9.89 -3.99 -0.63
CA GLY A 23 9.96 -3.23 -1.87
C GLY A 23 11.10 -2.20 -1.86
N TYR A 24 11.33 -1.54 -0.72
CA TYR A 24 12.46 -0.63 -0.55
C TYR A 24 13.81 -1.38 -0.57
N LEU A 25 13.92 -2.49 0.15
CA LEU A 25 15.13 -3.32 0.15
C LEU A 25 15.40 -3.95 -1.22
N GLY A 26 14.35 -4.40 -1.91
CA GLY A 26 14.42 -4.95 -3.26
C GLY A 26 14.89 -3.90 -4.27
N TYR A 27 14.43 -2.65 -4.15
CA TYR A 27 14.94 -1.54 -4.96
C TYR A 27 16.44 -1.29 -4.70
N LYS A 28 16.83 -1.22 -3.42
CA LYS A 28 18.23 -1.00 -3.04
C LYS A 28 19.15 -2.10 -3.55
N LYS A 29 18.69 -3.36 -3.59
CA LYS A 29 19.49 -4.52 -3.98
C LYS A 29 19.52 -4.77 -5.49
N SER A 30 18.40 -4.60 -6.19
CA SER A 30 18.30 -4.93 -7.62
C SER A 30 18.33 -3.73 -8.57
N LYS A 31 18.25 -2.47 -8.06
CA LYS A 31 18.00 -1.25 -8.87
C LYS A 31 16.78 -1.34 -9.80
N GLU A 32 15.92 -2.32 -9.56
CA GLU A 32 14.72 -2.61 -10.33
C GLU A 32 13.64 -1.61 -9.92
N ASN A 33 13.34 -0.66 -10.81
CA ASN A 33 12.35 0.39 -10.55
C ASN A 33 10.98 -0.19 -10.14
N VAL A 34 10.67 -1.40 -10.58
CA VAL A 34 9.44 -2.13 -10.23
C VAL A 34 9.29 -2.31 -8.72
N SER A 35 10.35 -2.74 -8.02
CA SER A 35 10.28 -3.05 -6.59
C SER A 35 9.94 -1.80 -5.75
N LEU A 36 10.40 -0.63 -6.22
CA LEU A 36 10.06 0.67 -5.64
C LEU A 36 8.59 1.05 -5.86
N TYR A 37 8.03 0.82 -7.06
CA TYR A 37 6.62 1.08 -7.34
C TYR A 37 5.72 0.21 -6.45
N VAL A 38 6.04 -1.08 -6.31
CA VAL A 38 5.29 -1.99 -5.42
C VAL A 38 5.39 -1.51 -3.96
N GLY A 39 6.58 -1.16 -3.49
CA GLY A 39 6.76 -0.62 -2.14
C GLY A 39 5.91 0.63 -1.89
N ILE A 40 5.95 1.61 -2.81
CA ILE A 40 5.15 2.84 -2.70
C ILE A 40 3.65 2.55 -2.67
N ALA A 41 3.16 1.65 -3.52
CA ALA A 41 1.75 1.26 -3.53
C ALA A 41 1.31 0.64 -2.20
N PHE A 42 2.11 -0.27 -1.65
CA PHE A 42 1.81 -0.88 -0.36
C PHE A 42 1.98 0.10 0.81
N GLY A 43 2.85 1.12 0.69
CA GLY A 43 2.90 2.24 1.62
C GLY A 43 1.61 3.06 1.65
N LEU A 44 1.07 3.40 0.47
CA LEU A 44 -0.22 4.08 0.33
C LEU A 44 -1.37 3.24 0.93
N PHE A 45 -1.37 1.92 0.71
CA PHE A 45 -2.29 1.02 1.39
C PHE A 45 -2.10 1.07 2.91
N GLY A 46 -0.87 1.02 3.41
CA GLY A 46 -0.59 1.10 4.85
C GLY A 46 -1.17 2.37 5.49
N VAL A 47 -0.99 3.52 4.85
CA VAL A 47 -1.56 4.81 5.31
C VAL A 47 -3.09 4.76 5.32
N SER A 48 -3.72 4.17 4.29
CA SER A 48 -5.18 3.98 4.27
C SER A 48 -5.66 3.11 5.44
N HIS A 49 -4.96 2.01 5.76
CA HIS A 49 -5.32 1.12 6.86
C HIS A 49 -5.10 1.78 8.23
N LEU A 50 -4.03 2.57 8.41
CA LEU A 50 -3.82 3.37 9.63
C LEU A 50 -4.97 4.36 9.85
N ALA A 51 -5.38 5.08 8.80
CA ALA A 51 -6.50 6.02 8.88
C ALA A 51 -7.81 5.30 9.25
N THR A 52 -8.02 4.08 8.72
CA THR A 52 -9.17 3.26 9.10
C THR A 52 -9.14 2.87 10.58
N LEU A 53 -7.99 2.41 11.08
CA LEU A 53 -7.82 1.92 12.46
C LEU A 53 -7.96 3.06 13.50
N LEU A 54 -7.50 4.26 13.14
CA LEU A 54 -7.65 5.48 13.93
C LEU A 54 -9.10 6.03 13.98
N GLY A 55 -10.05 5.38 13.27
CA GLY A 55 -11.45 5.77 13.26
C GLY A 55 -11.80 6.87 12.26
N PHE A 56 -10.88 7.26 11.37
CA PHE A 56 -11.13 8.24 10.31
C PHE A 56 -11.79 7.64 9.07
N ALA A 57 -12.09 6.33 9.07
CA ALA A 57 -12.66 5.63 7.92
C ALA A 57 -13.94 6.29 7.39
N GLN A 58 -14.86 6.69 8.30
CA GLN A 58 -16.15 7.26 7.94
C GLN A 58 -16.06 8.73 7.50
N SER A 59 -15.12 9.51 8.02
CA SER A 59 -14.96 10.92 7.62
C SER A 59 -14.13 11.08 6.35
N LEU A 60 -13.24 10.13 6.05
CA LEU A 60 -12.35 10.17 4.90
C LEU A 60 -12.66 9.07 3.86
N VAL A 61 -13.90 8.54 3.78
CA VAL A 61 -14.27 7.46 2.85
C VAL A 61 -13.79 7.75 1.43
N SER A 62 -14.11 8.94 0.89
CA SER A 62 -13.71 9.33 -0.47
C SER A 62 -12.19 9.37 -0.63
N VAL A 63 -11.45 9.89 0.36
CA VAL A 63 -9.99 9.97 0.34
C VAL A 63 -9.36 8.58 0.40
N LEU A 64 -9.85 7.70 1.27
CA LEU A 64 -9.39 6.31 1.37
C LEU A 64 -9.64 5.55 0.06
N ILE A 65 -10.78 5.76 -0.58
CA ILE A 65 -11.07 5.16 -1.89
C ILE A 65 -10.07 5.66 -2.93
N THR A 66 -9.85 6.98 -3.03
CA THR A 66 -8.88 7.54 -3.98
C THR A 66 -7.46 6.99 -3.76
N ILE A 67 -6.99 6.94 -2.51
CA ILE A 67 -5.67 6.38 -2.17
C ILE A 67 -5.57 4.92 -2.59
N ARG A 68 -6.60 4.10 -2.30
CA ARG A 68 -6.62 2.68 -2.67
C ARG A 68 -6.64 2.50 -4.19
N THR A 69 -7.43 3.29 -4.91
CA THR A 69 -7.47 3.24 -6.37
C THR A 69 -6.11 3.60 -6.97
N LEU A 70 -5.46 4.67 -6.50
CA LEU A 70 -4.11 5.04 -6.93
C LEU A 70 -3.09 3.94 -6.61
N ALA A 71 -3.16 3.35 -5.42
CA ALA A 71 -2.28 2.26 -5.04
C ALA A 71 -2.46 1.04 -5.96
N TYR A 72 -3.70 0.64 -6.28
CA TYR A 72 -3.96 -0.43 -7.25
C TYR A 72 -3.44 -0.11 -8.65
N LEU A 73 -3.60 1.13 -9.13
CA LEU A 73 -3.06 1.55 -10.42
C LEU A 73 -1.53 1.45 -10.48
N ILE A 74 -0.85 1.81 -9.38
CA ILE A 74 0.62 1.66 -9.27
C ILE A 74 1.00 0.18 -9.29
N VAL A 75 0.29 -0.70 -8.59
CA VAL A 75 0.53 -2.15 -8.64
C VAL A 75 0.32 -2.70 -10.05
N ILE A 76 -0.78 -2.32 -10.72
CA ILE A 76 -1.06 -2.73 -12.10
C ILE A 76 0.06 -2.29 -13.02
N PHE A 77 0.52 -1.04 -12.91
CA PHE A 77 1.63 -0.52 -13.71
C PHE A 77 2.95 -1.26 -13.41
N ALA A 78 3.24 -1.54 -12.13
CA ALA A 78 4.43 -2.29 -11.74
C ALA A 78 4.42 -3.71 -12.31
N VAL A 79 3.29 -4.42 -12.20
CA VAL A 79 3.13 -5.77 -12.74
C VAL A 79 3.17 -5.77 -14.26
N TYR A 80 2.50 -4.82 -14.91
CA TYR A 80 2.56 -4.65 -16.37
C TYR A 80 4.00 -4.44 -16.84
N LYS A 81 4.76 -3.61 -16.12
CA LYS A 81 6.17 -3.38 -16.42
C LYS A 81 7.01 -4.63 -16.23
N ILE A 82 6.76 -5.48 -15.23
CA ILE A 82 7.45 -6.79 -15.11
C ILE A 82 7.08 -7.72 -16.27
N ALA A 83 5.78 -7.83 -16.54
CA ALA A 83 5.25 -8.82 -17.46
C ALA A 83 5.55 -8.51 -18.94
N PHE A 84 5.61 -7.22 -19.30
CA PHE A 84 5.75 -6.78 -20.69
C PHE A 84 7.09 -6.11 -21.01
N LYS A 85 7.91 -5.76 -20.02
CA LYS A 85 9.29 -5.29 -20.27
C LYS A 85 10.21 -6.51 -20.38
N ARG A 86 10.13 -7.18 -21.51
CA ARG A 86 11.06 -8.24 -21.92
C ARG A 86 12.33 -7.64 -22.51
#